data_AF-A0A1E4IHV0-F1
#
_entry.id   AF-A0A1E4IHV0-F1
#
_cell.length_a   1.000
_cell.length_b   1.000
_cell.length_c   1.000
_cell.angle_alpha   90.00
_cell.angle_beta   90.00
_cell.angle_gamma   90.00
#
_symmetry.space_group_name_H-M   'P 1'
#
loop_
_entity.id
_entity.type
_entity.pdbx_description
1 polymer ?
#
loop_
_entity_poly.entity_id
_entity_poly.type
_entity_poly.pdbx_seq_one_letter_code
_entity_poly.pdbx_strand_id
1 'polypeptide(L)' 'MDVNDARSLVTVLSLLVFLGIVAWAWSARRRRGFEEAAQLPFMESRSAPANGGEKQ' A
#
# COMPACT_ATOMS: atom_id res chain seq x y z
N MET A 1 11.51 -38.70 7.85
CA MET A 1 11.13 -37.42 8.45
C MET A 1 9.98 -37.70 9.39
N ASP A 2 10.27 -37.60 10.68
CA ASP A 2 9.42 -38.10 11.76
C ASP A 2 8.26 -37.13 12.05
N VAL A 3 7.27 -37.56 12.83
CA VAL A 3 6.15 -36.68 13.26
C VAL A 3 6.65 -35.43 14.00
N ASN A 4 7.81 -35.55 14.65
CA ASN A 4 8.51 -34.45 15.29
C ASN A 4 9.00 -33.40 14.30
N ASP A 5 9.52 -33.81 13.14
CA ASP A 5 9.98 -32.90 12.09
C ASP A 5 8.80 -32.11 11.51
N ALA A 6 7.66 -32.79 11.28
CA ALA A 6 6.44 -32.15 10.78
C ALA A 6 5.90 -31.08 11.76
N ARG A 7 5.88 -31.38 13.07
CA ARG A 7 5.40 -30.44 14.10
C ARG A 7 6.36 -29.25 14.28
N SER A 8 7.66 -29.52 14.28
CA SER A 8 8.69 -28.48 14.33
C SER A 8 8.60 -27.57 13.11
N LEU A 9 8.49 -28.15 11.91
CA LEU A 9 8.38 -27.42 10.65
C LEU A 9 7.13 -26.52 10.60
N VAL A 10 5.96 -27.03 11.01
CA VAL A 10 4.73 -26.24 11.07
C VAL A 10 4.88 -25.02 11.98
N THR A 11 5.55 -25.19 13.13
CA THR A 11 5.75 -24.11 14.11
C THR A 11 6.65 -23.02 13.53
N VAL A 12 7.78 -23.41 12.93
CA VAL A 12 8.72 -22.48 12.29
C VAL A 12 8.08 -21.78 11.09
N LEU A 13 7.37 -22.52 10.23
CA LEU A 13 6.65 -21.95 9.09
C LEU A 13 5.57 -20.95 9.54
N SER A 14 4.81 -21.28 10.58
CA SER A 14 3.79 -20.37 11.14
C SER A 14 4.42 -19.07 11.66
N LEU A 15 5.57 -19.18 12.34
CA LEU A 15 6.32 -18.01 12.80
C LEU A 15 6.82 -17.15 11.62
N LEU A 16 7.39 -17.78 10.60
CA LEU A 16 7.89 -17.09 9.40
C LEU A 16 6.76 -16.39 8.63
N VAL A 17 5.61 -17.06 8.45
CA VAL A 17 4.42 -16.48 7.82
C VAL A 17 3.91 -15.29 8.64
N PHE A 18 3.84 -15.43 9.96
CA PHE A 18 3.43 -14.34 10.86
C PHE A 18 4.35 -13.12 10.74
N LEU A 19 5.67 -13.33 10.83
CA LEU A 19 6.68 -12.27 10.64
C LEU A 19 6.56 -11.62 9.25
N GLY A 20 6.34 -12.42 8.21
CA GLY A 20 6.14 -11.94 6.84
C GLY A 20 4.91 -11.04 6.71
N ILE A 21 3.79 -11.42 7.31
CA ILE A 21 2.56 -10.61 7.32
C ILE A 21 2.74 -9.33 8.13
N VAL A 22 3.41 -9.38 9.29
CA VAL A 22 3.68 -8.20 10.14
C VAL A 22 4.61 -7.23 9.43
N ALA A 23 5.70 -7.73 8.82
CA ALA A 23 6.62 -6.93 8.04
C ALA A 23 5.92 -6.31 6.81
N TRP A 24 5.09 -7.08 6.10
CA TRP A 24 4.30 -6.57 4.99
C TRP A 24 3.26 -5.55 5.45
N ALA A 25 2.59 -5.75 6.58
CA ALA A 25 1.64 -4.79 7.13
C ALA A 25 2.32 -3.48 7.54
N TRP A 26 3.53 -3.54 8.10
CA TRP A 26 4.35 -2.36 8.37
C TRP A 26 4.92 -1.71 7.11
N SER A 27 5.18 -2.48 6.05
CA SER A 27 5.67 -1.98 4.77
C SER A 27 4.56 -1.39 3.87
N ALA A 28 3.37 -1.99 3.90
CA ALA A 28 2.23 -1.66 3.03
C ALA A 28 1.29 -0.62 3.64
N ARG A 29 1.32 -0.37 4.96
CA ARG A 29 0.38 0.56 5.61
C ARG A 29 0.68 2.05 5.42
N ARG A 30 1.53 2.52 4.50
CA ARG A 30 1.72 3.99 4.49
C ARG A 30 1.73 4.84 3.22
N ARG A 31 2.35 4.54 2.08
CA ARG A 31 2.62 5.70 1.19
C ARG A 31 2.32 5.57 -0.29
N ARG A 32 2.52 4.42 -0.92
CA ARG A 32 2.70 4.46 -2.38
C ARG A 32 1.41 4.56 -3.19
N GLY A 33 0.31 3.95 -2.76
CA GLY A 33 -0.95 3.99 -3.53
C GLY A 33 -1.79 5.26 -3.34
N PHE A 34 -1.65 5.93 -2.20
CA PHE A 34 -2.47 7.10 -1.86
C PHE A 34 -1.78 8.43 -2.15
N GLU A 35 -0.44 8.52 -2.19
CA GLU A 35 0.24 9.75 -2.59
C GLU A 35 0.00 10.09 -4.07
N GLU A 36 -0.08 9.09 -4.96
CA GLU A 36 -0.42 9.31 -6.38
C GLU A 36 -1.90 9.65 -6.58
N ALA A 37 -2.81 8.96 -5.88
CA ALA A 37 -4.25 9.23 -6.02
C ALA A 37 -4.69 10.54 -5.34
N ALA A 38 -3.98 10.97 -4.28
CA ALA A 38 -4.26 12.25 -3.62
C ALA A 38 -3.81 13.45 -4.44
N GLN A 39 -2.86 13.31 -5.38
CA GLN A 39 -2.46 14.39 -6.28
C GLN A 39 -3.45 14.62 -7.43
N LEU A 40 -4.25 13.61 -7.82
CA LEU A 40 -5.27 13.72 -8.87
C LEU A 40 -6.27 14.88 -8.66
N PRO A 41 -6.91 15.07 -7.49
CA PRO A 41 -7.83 16.20 -7.28
C PRO A 41 -7.14 17.56 -7.26
N PHE A 42 -5.82 17.63 -7.04
CA PHE A 42 -5.06 18.88 -7.04
C PHE A 42 -4.44 19.22 -8.41
N MET A 43 -4.27 18.24 -9.30
CA MET A 43 -3.85 18.47 -10.68
C MET A 43 -4.96 19.10 -11.53
N GLU A 44 -6.23 18.77 -11.24
CA GLU A 44 -7.41 19.41 -11.84
C GLU A 44 -7.51 20.91 -11.46
N SER A 45 -7.11 21.27 -10.23
CA SER A 45 -7.16 22.66 -9.74
C SER A 45 -6.16 23.60 -10.43
N ARG A 46 -5.07 23.10 -11.01
CA ARG A 46 -4.11 23.92 -11.77
C ARG A 46 -4.58 24.20 -13.21
N SER A 47 -5.55 23.43 -13.70
CA SER A 47 -6.09 23.55 -15.06
C SER A 47 -7.44 24.25 -15.12
N ALA A 48 -7.93 24.82 -14.01
CA ALA A 48 -9.02 25.79 -14.06
C ALA A 48 -8.61 26.91 -15.03
N PRO A 49 -9.23 27.00 -16.22
CA PRO A 49 -8.81 27.95 -17.21
C PRO A 49 -9.21 29.32 -16.67
N ALA A 50 -8.23 30.21 -16.50
CA ALA A 50 -8.46 31.64 -16.37
C ALA A 50 -8.93 32.23 -17.72
N ASN A 51 -9.89 31.57 -18.37
CA ASN A 51 -10.51 32.00 -19.62
C ASN A 51 -11.92 32.50 -19.29
N GLY A 52 -11.95 33.56 -18.47
CA GLY A 52 -13.09 34.46 -18.37
C GLY A 52 -13.11 35.34 -19.62
N GLY A 53 -13.57 34.76 -20.72
CA GLY A 53 -13.89 35.50 -21.93
C GLY A 53 -15.32 36.05 -21.87
N GLU A 54 -15.49 37.20 -21.23
CA GLU A 54 -16.62 38.12 -21.42
C GLU A 54 -15.95 39.47 -21.76
N LYS A 55 -15.64 39.84 -23.02
CA LYS A 55 -16.55 40.28 -24.10
C LYS A 55 -17.92 40.78 -23.64
N GLN A 56 -17.97 42.04 -23.18
CA GLN A 56 -18.77 43.11 -23.82
C GLN A 56 -18.36 44.48 -23.29
#